data_AF-A0A661TPM6-F1
#
_entry.id   AF-A0A661TPM6-F1
#
_cell.length_a   1.000
_cell.length_b   1.000
_cell.length_c   1.000
_cell.angle_alpha   90.00
_cell.angle_beta   90.00
_cell.angle_gamma   90.00
#
_symmetry.space_group_name_H-M   'P 1'
#
loop_
_entity.id
_entity.type
_entity.pdbx_description
1 polymer ?
#
loop_
_entity_poly.entity_id
_entity_poly.type
_entity_poly.pdbx_seq_one_letter_code
_entity_poly.pdbx_strand_id
1 'polypeptide(L)'
;MARTKHPVELIVSGKDRATPALRRIGRSVRTLGRSVRNVGRAMVSMRSMAVGAFAVFATTRIVSKINDTADALDRLGKTAKVVGVTAQALAQYRHAAELAGLTTEQLDESFVIFARTLGKMKAGTGGALDTLAKKNMPALRKLLMETSDTGDALDIVFQSLAAVGDDAAQAEFASAAFGRSGARMVNMIKGGYDKLLVSLADAKRLGIAPTDDEV
;
A
#
# COMPACT_ATOMS: atom_id res chain seq x y z
N MET A 1 23.28 29.98 45.16
CA MET A 1 23.49 30.45 43.76
C MET A 1 24.13 29.32 42.98
N ALA A 2 23.83 28.95 41.74
CA ALA A 2 22.66 29.00 40.85
C ALA A 2 22.91 27.88 39.81
N ARG A 3 21.89 27.03 39.54
CA ARG A 3 21.90 25.95 38.53
C ARG A 3 21.71 26.53 37.13
N THR A 4 22.46 26.04 36.14
CA THR A 4 22.11 26.20 34.71
C THR A 4 21.84 24.84 34.07
N LYS A 5 20.67 24.77 33.44
CA LYS A 5 20.10 23.66 32.67
C LYS A 5 20.54 23.81 31.22
N HIS A 6 20.93 22.72 30.54
CA HIS A 6 21.05 22.70 29.08
C HIS A 6 19.76 22.15 28.44
N PRO A 7 19.22 22.82 27.39
CA PRO A 7 17.97 22.41 26.75
C PRO A 7 18.17 21.29 25.72
N VAL A 8 17.23 20.35 25.73
CA VAL A 8 17.10 19.24 24.78
C VAL A 8 16.30 19.74 23.58
N GLU A 9 16.99 20.17 22.52
CA GLU A 9 16.35 20.68 21.30
C GLU A 9 17.06 20.12 20.05
N LEU A 10 16.92 18.81 19.78
CA LEU A 10 17.46 18.23 18.54
C LEU A 10 16.73 17.00 17.98
N ILE A 11 15.48 16.75 18.39
CA ILE A 11 14.66 15.65 17.84
C ILE A 11 13.27 16.14 17.34
N VAL A 12 13.03 17.46 17.27
CA VAL A 12 11.69 17.99 16.90
C VAL A 12 11.60 18.48 15.44
N SER A 13 12.73 18.76 14.78
CA SER A 13 12.70 19.36 13.42
C SER A 13 12.25 18.41 12.30
N GLY A 14 12.41 17.08 12.46
CA GLY A 14 11.95 16.11 11.45
C GLY A 14 10.43 15.96 11.37
N LYS A 15 9.74 16.01 12.53
CA LYS A 15 8.28 15.87 12.61
C LYS A 15 7.54 17.09 12.05
N ASP A 16 8.16 18.26 12.14
CA ASP A 16 7.54 19.51 11.71
C ASP A 16 7.61 19.70 10.18
N ARG A 17 8.65 19.19 9.51
CA ARG A 17 8.72 19.22 8.03
C ARG A 17 7.74 18.26 7.34
N ALA A 18 7.49 17.10 7.96
CA ALA A 18 6.52 16.14 7.44
C ALA A 18 5.08 16.66 7.53
N THR A 19 4.76 17.48 8.53
CA THR A 19 3.38 17.95 8.77
C THR A 19 2.81 18.78 7.60
N PRO A 20 3.50 19.82 7.07
CA PRO A 20 3.07 20.55 5.87
C PRO A 20 2.94 19.66 4.63
N ALA A 21 3.84 18.70 4.44
CA ALA A 21 3.79 17.76 3.32
C ALA A 21 2.54 16.88 3.41
N LEU A 22 2.28 16.26 4.56
CA LEU A 22 1.09 15.44 4.80
C LEU A 22 -0.22 16.23 4.63
N ARG A 23 -0.26 17.49 5.09
CA ARG A 23 -1.42 18.39 4.91
C ARG A 23 -1.67 18.75 3.44
N ARG A 24 -0.63 18.82 2.60
CA ARG A 24 -0.78 19.01 1.15
C ARG A 24 -1.42 17.78 0.51
N ILE A 25 -1.03 16.58 0.93
CA ILE A 25 -1.63 15.33 0.45
C ILE A 25 -3.09 15.22 0.87
N GLY A 26 -3.44 15.61 2.10
CA GLY A 26 -4.84 15.66 2.53
C GLY A 26 -5.74 16.51 1.63
N ARG A 27 -5.17 17.49 0.90
CA ARG A 27 -5.87 18.26 -0.13
C ARG A 27 -5.94 17.50 -1.47
N SER A 28 -4.85 16.87 -1.90
CA SER A 28 -4.82 16.03 -3.12
C SER A 28 -5.72 14.80 -3.03
N VAL A 29 -5.78 14.13 -1.87
CA VAL A 29 -6.70 13.00 -1.60
C VAL A 29 -8.16 13.46 -1.61
N ARG A 30 -8.45 14.71 -1.26
CA ARG A 30 -9.82 15.27 -1.35
C ARG A 30 -10.26 15.46 -2.80
N THR A 31 -9.35 15.85 -3.69
CA THR A 31 -9.61 15.90 -5.14
C THR A 31 -9.68 14.49 -5.74
N LEU A 32 -8.82 13.57 -5.32
CA LEU A 32 -8.88 12.16 -5.72
C LEU A 32 -10.17 11.49 -5.27
N GLY A 33 -10.62 11.65 -4.02
CA GLY A 33 -11.87 11.06 -3.54
C GLY A 33 -13.14 11.54 -4.27
N ARG A 34 -13.08 12.70 -4.95
CA ARG A 34 -14.14 13.13 -5.88
C ARG A 34 -14.01 12.47 -7.24
N SER A 35 -12.79 12.31 -7.74
CA SER A 35 -12.51 11.60 -8.99
C SER A 35 -12.74 10.08 -8.87
N VAL A 36 -12.31 9.43 -7.78
CA VAL A 36 -12.51 8.00 -7.49
C VAL A 36 -13.99 7.65 -7.36
N ARG A 37 -14.85 8.56 -6.88
CA ARG A 37 -16.30 8.33 -6.87
C ARG A 37 -16.92 8.31 -8.29
N ASN A 38 -16.29 8.99 -9.23
CA ASN A 38 -16.69 9.02 -10.64
C ASN A 38 -15.95 7.94 -11.47
N VAL A 39 -14.71 7.63 -11.13
CA VAL A 39 -13.88 6.58 -11.72
C VAL A 39 -14.31 5.20 -11.23
N GLY A 40 -14.79 5.05 -9.99
CA GLY A 40 -15.39 3.81 -9.49
C GLY A 40 -16.67 3.43 -10.25
N ARG A 41 -17.42 4.41 -10.75
CA ARG A 41 -18.53 4.17 -11.70
C ARG A 41 -18.03 3.84 -13.11
N ALA A 42 -16.93 4.48 -13.55
CA ALA A 42 -16.31 4.20 -14.86
C ALA A 42 -15.55 2.86 -14.92
N MET A 43 -14.99 2.39 -13.80
CA MET A 43 -14.28 1.11 -13.67
C MET A 43 -15.22 -0.09 -13.65
N VAL A 44 -16.43 0.07 -13.08
CA VAL A 44 -17.52 -0.90 -13.23
C VAL A 44 -17.95 -1.01 -14.71
N SER A 45 -17.91 0.08 -15.47
CA SER A 45 -18.16 0.06 -16.94
C SER A 45 -16.93 -0.28 -17.81
N MET A 46 -15.71 -0.33 -17.25
CA MET A 46 -14.48 -0.65 -17.98
C MET A 46 -14.05 -2.12 -17.85
N ARG A 47 -14.74 -2.95 -17.05
CA ARG A 47 -14.56 -4.42 -17.09
C ARG A 47 -14.81 -5.02 -18.49
N SER A 48 -15.38 -4.26 -19.44
CA SER A 48 -15.60 -4.67 -20.83
C SER A 48 -14.60 -4.11 -21.86
N MET A 49 -13.65 -3.22 -21.53
CA MET A 49 -12.85 -2.50 -22.56
C MET A 49 -11.37 -2.20 -22.21
N ALA A 50 -10.65 -3.07 -21.51
CA ALA A 50 -9.21 -2.85 -21.25
C ALA A 50 -8.32 -4.07 -21.57
N VAL A 51 -8.50 -4.65 -22.76
CA VAL A 51 -7.47 -5.44 -23.45
C VAL A 51 -7.05 -4.63 -24.67
N GLY A 52 -5.98 -3.83 -24.54
CA GLY A 52 -5.49 -3.08 -25.69
C GLY A 52 -4.39 -2.08 -25.35
N ALA A 53 -3.22 -2.34 -25.93
CA ALA A 53 -2.00 -1.52 -25.91
C ALA A 53 -1.22 -1.51 -24.58
N PHE A 54 -0.29 -2.46 -24.45
CA PHE A 54 1.17 -2.19 -24.43
C PHE A 54 1.89 -3.55 -24.31
N ALA A 55 2.16 -4.16 -25.46
CA ALA A 55 3.20 -5.17 -25.57
C ALA A 55 4.51 -4.42 -25.88
N VAL A 56 5.59 -4.71 -25.14
CA VAL A 56 7.00 -4.77 -25.60
C VAL A 56 7.93 -5.03 -24.40
N PHE A 57 8.71 -6.11 -24.51
CA PHE A 57 9.84 -6.60 -23.67
C PHE A 57 9.57 -7.13 -22.25
N ALA A 58 9.35 -8.45 -22.14
CA ALA A 58 10.36 -9.39 -21.63
C ALA A 58 9.78 -10.82 -21.69
N THR A 59 10.37 -11.64 -22.55
CA THR A 59 10.22 -13.09 -22.58
C THR A 59 10.90 -13.69 -21.35
N THR A 60 10.10 -14.00 -20.34
CA THR A 60 10.40 -15.10 -19.43
C THR A 60 9.08 -15.83 -19.21
N ARG A 61 8.89 -16.94 -19.92
CA ARG A 61 7.96 -17.96 -19.45
C ARG A 61 8.48 -18.41 -18.08
N ILE A 62 7.90 -17.90 -17.00
CA ILE A 62 7.94 -18.60 -15.72
C ILE A 62 6.66 -19.45 -15.68
N VAL A 63 6.60 -20.44 -16.57
CA VAL A 63 5.77 -21.64 -16.38
C VAL A 63 6.77 -22.73 -16.00
N SER A 64 7.20 -22.76 -14.75
CA SER A 64 7.93 -23.91 -14.19
C SER A 64 8.31 -23.68 -12.73
N LYS A 65 7.43 -24.07 -11.79
CA LYS A 65 7.74 -24.90 -10.61
C LYS A 65 6.42 -25.46 -10.04
N ILE A 66 5.75 -26.35 -10.78
CA ILE A 66 4.45 -26.97 -10.40
C ILE A 66 4.65 -28.33 -9.71
N ASN A 67 5.79 -28.55 -9.04
CA ASN A 67 6.02 -29.83 -8.34
C ASN A 67 5.97 -29.70 -6.80
N ASP A 68 5.87 -28.47 -6.26
CA ASP A 68 5.66 -28.16 -4.82
C ASP A 68 4.47 -27.17 -4.61
N THR A 69 3.52 -27.14 -5.55
CA THR A 69 2.56 -26.03 -5.70
C THR A 69 1.41 -26.00 -4.69
N ALA A 70 0.93 -27.15 -4.22
CA ALA A 70 -0.26 -27.18 -3.35
C ALA A 70 -0.01 -26.49 -2.00
N ASP A 71 1.11 -26.79 -1.35
CA ASP A 71 1.47 -26.17 -0.06
C ASP A 71 1.80 -24.69 -0.22
N ALA A 72 2.43 -24.30 -1.33
CA ALA A 72 2.74 -22.90 -1.62
C ALA A 72 1.48 -22.08 -1.87
N LEU A 73 0.53 -22.62 -2.65
CA LEU A 73 -0.77 -22.01 -2.93
C LEU A 73 -1.66 -21.96 -1.68
N ASP A 74 -1.68 -23.03 -0.88
CA ASP A 74 -2.41 -23.06 0.40
C ASP A 74 -1.86 -22.02 1.38
N ARG A 75 -0.52 -21.89 1.50
CA ARG A 75 0.10 -20.84 2.31
C ARG A 75 -0.22 -19.45 1.79
N LEU A 76 -0.16 -19.24 0.47
CA LEU A 76 -0.54 -17.98 -0.16
C LEU A 76 -2.01 -17.63 0.16
N GLY A 77 -2.93 -18.57 -0.03
CA GLY A 77 -4.36 -18.41 0.26
C GLY A 77 -4.64 -18.14 1.73
N LYS A 78 -3.95 -18.84 2.65
CA LYS A 78 -4.04 -18.60 4.09
C LYS A 78 -3.54 -17.21 4.46
N THR A 79 -2.38 -16.78 3.95
CA THR A 79 -1.87 -15.43 4.18
C THR A 79 -2.81 -14.38 3.59
N ALA A 80 -3.33 -14.58 2.38
CA ALA A 80 -4.27 -13.68 1.74
C ALA A 80 -5.53 -13.49 2.57
N LYS A 81 -6.08 -14.58 3.14
CA LYS A 81 -7.22 -14.54 4.08
C LYS A 81 -6.91 -13.78 5.36
N VAL A 82 -5.72 -13.96 5.95
CA VAL A 82 -5.30 -13.22 7.15
C VAL A 82 -5.19 -11.72 6.88
N VAL A 83 -4.65 -11.35 5.72
CA VAL A 83 -4.52 -9.95 5.29
C VAL A 83 -5.88 -9.37 4.86
N GLY A 84 -6.79 -10.20 4.34
CA GLY A 84 -8.08 -9.78 3.80
C GLY A 84 -8.03 -9.35 2.34
N VAL A 85 -7.15 -9.94 1.53
CA VAL A 85 -7.03 -9.72 0.07
C VAL A 85 -7.20 -11.03 -0.68
N THR A 86 -7.33 -10.98 -2.02
CA THR A 86 -7.29 -12.20 -2.84
C THR A 86 -5.87 -12.76 -2.90
N ALA A 87 -5.74 -14.07 -3.10
CA ALA A 87 -4.45 -14.72 -3.29
C ALA A 87 -3.73 -14.20 -4.55
N GLN A 88 -4.48 -13.90 -5.62
CA GLN A 88 -3.98 -13.21 -6.79
C GLN A 88 -3.36 -11.86 -6.42
N ALA A 89 -4.09 -10.99 -5.71
CA ALA A 89 -3.59 -9.68 -5.32
C ALA A 89 -2.33 -9.79 -4.45
N LEU A 90 -2.33 -10.71 -3.47
CA LEU A 90 -1.15 -10.93 -2.63
C LEU A 90 0.07 -11.36 -3.46
N ALA A 91 -0.10 -12.27 -4.43
CA ALA A 91 0.98 -12.68 -5.32
C ALA A 91 1.50 -11.53 -6.20
N GLN A 92 0.61 -10.67 -6.70
CA GLN A 92 1.00 -9.48 -7.46
C GLN A 92 1.85 -8.53 -6.61
N TYR A 93 1.42 -8.26 -5.36
CA TYR A 93 2.18 -7.41 -4.45
C TYR A 93 3.52 -8.03 -4.07
N ARG A 94 3.60 -9.35 -3.87
CA ARG A 94 4.86 -10.07 -3.62
C ARG A 94 5.85 -9.89 -4.76
N HIS A 95 5.38 -10.01 -6.01
CA HIS A 95 6.21 -9.74 -7.18
C HIS A 95 6.71 -8.29 -7.22
N ALA A 96 5.81 -7.32 -7.02
CA ALA A 96 6.21 -5.90 -6.98
C ALA A 96 7.18 -5.60 -5.83
N ALA A 97 7.03 -6.26 -4.69
CA ALA A 97 7.92 -6.14 -3.54
C ALA A 97 9.32 -6.69 -3.83
N GLU A 98 9.41 -7.84 -4.50
CA GLU A 98 10.69 -8.42 -4.95
C GLU A 98 11.44 -7.47 -5.89
N LEU A 99 10.75 -6.87 -6.87
CA LEU A 99 11.32 -5.86 -7.77
C LEU A 99 11.81 -4.61 -7.00
N ALA A 100 11.17 -4.30 -5.88
CA ALA A 100 11.54 -3.20 -4.99
C ALA A 100 12.62 -3.59 -3.96
N GLY A 101 13.10 -4.84 -3.97
CA GLY A 101 14.14 -5.36 -3.07
C GLY A 101 13.65 -5.77 -1.68
N LEU A 102 12.37 -6.12 -1.55
CA LEU A 102 11.77 -6.64 -0.31
C LEU A 102 11.57 -8.15 -0.42
N THR A 103 11.71 -8.86 0.70
CA THR A 103 11.39 -10.29 0.75
C THR A 103 9.88 -10.50 0.89
N THR A 104 9.41 -11.68 0.53
CA THR A 104 8.02 -12.10 0.70
C THR A 104 7.56 -11.94 2.15
N GLU A 105 8.39 -12.34 3.12
CA GLU A 105 8.09 -12.26 4.54
C GLU A 105 7.93 -10.82 5.02
N GLN A 106 8.77 -9.90 4.52
CA GLN A 106 8.69 -8.48 4.87
C GLN A 106 7.40 -7.85 4.37
N LEU A 107 6.95 -8.22 3.17
CA LEU A 107 5.68 -7.77 2.63
C LEU A 107 4.51 -8.35 3.42
N ASP A 108 4.49 -9.67 3.61
CA ASP A 108 3.41 -10.36 4.32
C ASP A 108 3.23 -9.80 5.74
N GLU A 109 4.33 -9.62 6.48
CA GLU A 109 4.30 -9.01 7.81
C GLU A 109 3.70 -7.59 7.76
N SER A 110 4.15 -6.79 6.81
CA SER A 110 3.66 -5.41 6.62
C SER A 110 2.17 -5.37 6.29
N PHE A 111 1.68 -6.33 5.50
CA PHE A 111 0.28 -6.44 5.11
C PHE A 111 -0.60 -6.93 6.27
N VAL A 112 -0.11 -7.86 7.10
CA VAL A 112 -0.77 -8.26 8.34
C VAL A 112 -0.87 -7.09 9.31
N ILE A 113 0.19 -6.29 9.44
CA ILE A 113 0.17 -5.06 10.26
C ILE A 113 -0.81 -4.05 9.69
N PHE A 114 -0.86 -3.88 8.37
CA PHE A 114 -1.82 -3.01 7.71
C PHE A 114 -3.26 -3.42 8.02
N ALA A 115 -3.61 -4.69 7.81
CA ALA A 115 -4.95 -5.21 8.09
C ALA A 115 -5.36 -4.95 9.55
N ARG A 116 -4.45 -5.20 10.50
CA ARG A 116 -4.67 -4.90 11.92
C ARG A 116 -4.85 -3.40 12.18
N THR A 117 -4.03 -2.56 11.55
CA THR A 117 -4.04 -1.11 11.74
C THR A 117 -5.31 -0.48 11.14
N LEU A 118 -5.74 -0.95 9.98
CA LEU A 118 -7.01 -0.59 9.36
C LEU A 118 -8.18 -1.05 10.24
N GLY A 119 -8.14 -2.27 10.77
CA GLY A 119 -9.15 -2.78 11.70
C GLY A 119 -9.28 -1.90 12.95
N LYS A 120 -8.17 -1.49 13.57
CA LYS A 120 -8.17 -0.56 14.72
C LYS A 120 -8.75 0.80 14.37
N MET A 121 -8.41 1.33 13.19
CA MET A 121 -8.98 2.58 12.67
C MET A 121 -10.51 2.46 12.54
N LYS A 122 -11.00 1.41 11.88
CA LYS A 122 -12.44 1.16 11.67
C LYS A 122 -13.18 0.94 12.98
N ALA A 123 -12.59 0.23 13.94
CA ALA A 123 -13.14 0.03 15.27
C ALA A 123 -13.10 1.29 16.16
N GLY A 124 -12.48 2.38 15.70
CA GLY A 124 -12.33 3.61 16.48
C GLY A 124 -11.37 3.48 17.67
N THR A 125 -10.61 2.39 17.77
CA THR A 125 -9.65 2.13 18.86
C THR A 125 -8.30 2.80 18.62
N GLY A 126 -8.12 3.46 17.47
CA GLY A 126 -6.96 4.29 17.16
C GLY A 126 -5.90 3.57 16.33
N GLY A 127 -4.64 3.78 16.68
CA GLY A 127 -3.48 3.29 15.94
C GLY A 127 -2.69 4.41 15.27
N ALA A 128 -1.48 4.08 14.80
CA ALA A 128 -0.57 5.07 14.20
C ALA A 128 -1.19 5.70 12.95
N LEU A 129 -1.74 4.89 12.04
CA LEU A 129 -2.40 5.36 10.84
C LEU A 129 -3.63 6.25 11.13
N ASP A 130 -4.52 5.84 12.04
CA ASP A 130 -5.69 6.64 12.41
C ASP A 130 -5.28 7.96 13.05
N THR A 131 -4.28 7.95 13.94
CA THR A 131 -3.78 9.17 14.59
C THR A 131 -3.16 10.13 13.58
N LEU A 132 -2.31 9.62 12.68
CA LEU A 132 -1.68 10.40 11.63
C LEU A 132 -2.74 10.99 10.68
N ALA A 133 -3.69 10.16 10.23
CA ALA A 133 -4.73 10.57 9.31
C ALA A 133 -5.71 11.56 9.95
N LYS A 134 -6.09 11.39 11.22
CA LYS A 134 -6.88 12.37 11.99
C LYS A 134 -6.21 13.74 12.01
N LYS A 135 -4.90 13.78 12.28
CA LYS A 135 -4.16 15.03 12.45
C LYS A 135 -3.85 15.72 11.12
N ASN A 136 -3.38 14.96 10.14
CA ASN A 136 -2.74 15.52 8.95
C ASN A 136 -3.49 15.24 7.65
N MET A 137 -4.31 14.18 7.58
CA MET A 137 -4.94 13.69 6.34
C MET A 137 -6.41 13.28 6.56
N PRO A 138 -7.30 14.17 7.06
CA PRO A 138 -8.66 13.79 7.45
C PRO A 138 -9.52 13.29 6.27
N ALA A 139 -9.20 13.71 5.05
CA ALA A 139 -9.85 13.20 3.84
C ALA A 139 -9.49 11.73 3.57
N LEU A 140 -8.21 11.37 3.73
CA LEU A 140 -7.74 9.98 3.64
C LEU A 140 -8.41 9.12 4.71
N ARG A 141 -8.45 9.62 5.96
CA ARG A 141 -9.13 8.92 7.05
C ARG A 141 -10.58 8.60 6.69
N LYS A 142 -11.32 9.61 6.23
CA LYS A 142 -12.72 9.44 5.84
C LYS A 142 -12.87 8.37 4.75
N LEU A 143 -12.03 8.44 3.72
CA LEU A 143 -12.04 7.47 2.63
C LEU A 143 -11.78 6.04 3.14
N LEU A 144 -10.75 5.83 3.97
CA LEU A 144 -10.44 4.53 4.55
C LEU A 144 -11.52 3.99 5.50
N MET A 145 -12.26 4.87 6.18
CA MET A 145 -13.41 4.49 7.02
C MET A 145 -14.63 4.08 6.18
N GLU A 146 -14.78 4.63 4.97
CA GLU A 146 -15.88 4.33 4.05
C GLU A 146 -15.60 3.11 3.16
N THR A 147 -14.33 2.76 2.97
CA THR A 147 -13.93 1.57 2.21
C THR A 147 -14.20 0.29 3.00
N SER A 148 -14.94 -0.66 2.44
CA SER A 148 -15.20 -1.96 3.08
C SER A 148 -14.06 -2.96 2.84
N ASP A 149 -13.54 -3.01 1.62
CA ASP A 149 -12.52 -3.98 1.17
C ASP A 149 -11.10 -3.59 1.60
N THR A 150 -10.28 -4.58 1.98
CA THR A 150 -8.89 -4.32 2.42
C THR A 150 -7.94 -4.09 1.26
N GLY A 151 -8.18 -4.71 0.10
CA GLY A 151 -7.43 -4.48 -1.13
C GLY A 151 -7.61 -3.05 -1.65
N ASP A 152 -8.86 -2.57 -1.69
CA ASP A 152 -9.16 -1.17 -2.00
C ASP A 152 -8.48 -0.20 -1.01
N ALA A 153 -8.46 -0.55 0.27
CA ALA A 153 -7.80 0.27 1.29
C ALA A 153 -6.26 0.29 1.12
N LEU A 154 -5.65 -0.84 0.75
CA LEU A 154 -4.22 -0.92 0.40
C LEU A 154 -3.92 0.00 -0.79
N ASP A 155 -4.75 -0.06 -1.82
CA ASP A 155 -4.61 0.73 -3.04
C ASP A 155 -4.64 2.24 -2.76
N ILE A 156 -5.64 2.68 -1.99
CA ILE A 156 -5.76 4.05 -1.50
C ILE A 156 -4.53 4.50 -0.72
N VAL A 157 -3.96 3.62 0.12
CA VAL A 157 -2.76 3.92 0.91
C VAL A 157 -1.54 4.05 0.02
N PHE A 158 -1.30 3.13 -0.91
CA PHE A 158 -0.17 3.22 -1.84
C PHE A 158 -0.27 4.44 -2.76
N GLN A 159 -1.46 4.75 -3.27
CA GLN A 159 -1.69 5.98 -4.04
C GLN A 159 -1.41 7.23 -3.20
N SER A 160 -1.89 7.26 -1.96
CA SER A 160 -1.64 8.37 -1.04
C SER A 160 -0.16 8.49 -0.68
N LEU A 161 0.55 7.37 -0.57
CA LEU A 161 1.97 7.29 -0.24
C LEU A 161 2.81 7.86 -1.38
N ALA A 162 2.50 7.49 -2.62
CA ALA A 162 3.14 8.05 -3.81
C ALA A 162 2.89 9.55 -3.99
N ALA A 163 1.75 10.06 -3.51
CA ALA A 163 1.43 11.49 -3.54
C ALA A 163 2.17 12.30 -2.46
N VAL A 164 2.80 11.65 -1.46
CA VAL A 164 3.69 12.31 -0.52
C VAL A 164 4.98 12.68 -1.25
N GLY A 165 5.30 13.96 -1.37
CA GLY A 165 6.54 14.42 -2.04
C GLY A 165 7.78 14.53 -1.15
N ASP A 166 7.63 14.33 0.17
CA ASP A 166 8.73 14.42 1.14
C ASP A 166 9.07 13.02 1.67
N ASP A 167 10.32 12.60 1.53
CA ASP A 167 10.78 11.24 1.87
C ASP A 167 10.58 10.91 3.35
N ALA A 168 10.76 11.88 4.25
CA ALA A 168 10.55 11.69 5.67
C ALA A 168 9.06 11.49 5.99
N ALA A 169 8.18 12.28 5.38
CA ALA A 169 6.73 12.08 5.46
C ALA A 169 6.28 10.76 4.83
N GLN A 170 6.93 10.31 3.74
CA GLN A 170 6.66 9.00 3.13
C GLN A 170 6.99 7.88 4.11
N ALA A 171 8.18 7.93 4.70
CA ALA A 171 8.60 6.94 5.68
C ALA A 171 7.69 6.94 6.93
N GLU A 172 7.30 8.11 7.45
CA GLU A 172 6.37 8.22 8.59
C GLU A 172 5.00 7.63 8.24
N PHE A 173 4.45 7.96 7.06
CA PHE A 173 3.16 7.46 6.63
C PHE A 173 3.19 5.95 6.39
N ALA A 174 4.20 5.46 5.68
CA ALA A 174 4.40 4.04 5.43
C ALA A 174 4.59 3.27 6.76
N SER A 175 5.37 3.81 7.70
CA SER A 175 5.51 3.19 9.02
C SER A 175 4.21 3.19 9.83
N ALA A 176 3.40 4.24 9.71
CA ALA A 176 2.12 4.30 10.39
C ALA A 176 1.12 3.28 9.85
N ALA A 177 1.14 3.00 8.53
CA ALA A 177 0.26 2.05 7.87
C ALA A 177 0.74 0.60 8.02
N PHE A 178 2.02 0.35 7.76
CA PHE A 178 2.62 -0.98 7.57
C PHE A 178 3.53 -1.41 8.73
N GLY A 179 3.72 -0.56 9.75
CA GLY A 179 4.56 -0.85 10.92
C GLY A 179 6.02 -0.45 10.77
N ARG A 180 6.86 -0.84 11.73
CA ARG A 180 8.25 -0.35 11.85
C ARG A 180 9.12 -0.68 10.64
N SER A 181 8.97 -1.89 10.09
CA SER A 181 9.62 -2.32 8.83
C SER A 181 8.93 -1.76 7.58
N GLY A 182 7.72 -1.24 7.73
CA GLY A 182 6.85 -0.73 6.68
C GLY A 182 7.38 0.49 5.93
N ALA A 183 8.36 1.21 6.48
CA ALA A 183 9.02 2.30 5.75
C ALA A 183 9.66 1.82 4.43
N ARG A 184 10.02 0.54 4.32
CA ARG A 184 10.56 -0.05 3.08
C ARG A 184 9.53 -0.11 1.95
N MET A 185 8.22 -0.07 2.26
CA MET A 185 7.15 -0.04 1.26
C MET A 185 7.22 1.19 0.34
N VAL A 186 7.91 2.25 0.78
CA VAL A 186 8.21 3.41 -0.06
C VAL A 186 8.97 3.00 -1.33
N ASN A 187 9.80 1.96 -1.28
CA ASN A 187 10.50 1.47 -2.46
C ASN A 187 9.56 0.92 -3.54
N MET A 188 8.39 0.39 -3.16
CA MET A 188 7.42 -0.14 -4.13
C MET A 188 6.76 0.94 -4.97
N ILE A 189 6.78 2.20 -4.52
CA ILE A 189 6.23 3.35 -5.24
C ILE A 189 7.33 4.27 -5.79
N LYS A 190 8.59 3.82 -5.82
CA LYS A 190 9.68 4.59 -6.43
C LYS A 190 9.41 4.81 -7.91
N GLY A 191 9.26 6.08 -8.28
CA GLY A 191 8.88 6.48 -9.64
C GLY A 191 7.37 6.58 -9.86
N GLY A 192 6.58 6.55 -8.79
CA GLY A 192 5.15 6.85 -8.80
C GLY A 192 4.25 5.62 -8.64
N TYR A 193 2.99 5.87 -8.34
CA TYR A 193 1.96 4.84 -8.17
C TYR A 193 1.66 4.09 -9.48
N ASP A 194 1.78 4.74 -10.64
CA ASP A 194 1.58 4.09 -11.94
C ASP A 194 2.60 2.96 -12.18
N LYS A 195 3.85 3.11 -11.70
CA LYS A 195 4.85 2.04 -11.80
C LYS A 195 4.53 0.83 -10.94
N LEU A 196 3.92 1.06 -9.76
CA LEU A 196 3.40 -0.03 -8.95
C LEU A 196 2.31 -0.77 -9.73
N LEU A 197 1.35 -0.05 -10.31
CA LEU A 197 0.28 -0.65 -11.12
C LEU A 197 0.82 -1.48 -12.29
N VAL A 198 1.84 -0.98 -13.00
CA VAL A 198 2.52 -1.75 -14.06
C VAL A 198 3.12 -3.04 -13.51
N SER A 199 3.80 -2.97 -12.36
CA SER A 199 4.40 -4.15 -11.72
C SER A 199 3.35 -5.19 -11.29
N LEU A 200 2.21 -4.73 -10.77
CA LEU A 200 1.08 -5.62 -10.41
C LEU A 200 0.45 -6.25 -11.66
N ALA A 201 0.32 -5.50 -12.75
CA ALA A 201 -0.19 -6.01 -14.02
C ALA A 201 0.77 -7.01 -14.68
N ASP A 202 2.08 -6.76 -14.59
CA ASP A 202 3.11 -7.67 -15.10
C ASP A 202 3.07 -9.03 -14.39
N ALA A 203 2.89 -9.06 -13.06
CA ALA A 203 2.74 -10.32 -12.33
C ALA A 203 1.58 -11.18 -12.86
N LYS A 204 0.46 -10.55 -13.21
CA LYS A 204 -0.69 -11.23 -13.82
C LYS A 204 -0.38 -11.69 -15.25
N ARG A 205 0.23 -10.83 -16.07
CA ARG A 205 0.58 -11.13 -17.46
C ARG A 205 1.58 -12.28 -17.57
N LEU A 206 2.50 -12.38 -16.60
CA LEU A 206 3.57 -13.38 -16.56
C LEU A 206 3.11 -14.72 -15.95
N GLY A 207 1.87 -14.83 -15.46
CA GLY A 207 1.37 -16.03 -14.80
C GLY A 207 2.03 -16.30 -13.44
N ILE A 208 2.59 -15.25 -12.82
CA ILE A 208 3.21 -15.34 -11.48
C ILE A 208 2.14 -15.32 -10.40
N ALA A 209 1.06 -14.55 -10.64
CA ALA A 209 -0.10 -14.52 -9.76
C ALA A 209 -1.14 -15.56 -10.23
N PRO A 210 -1.62 -16.44 -9.35
CA PRO A 210 -2.67 -17.40 -9.71
C PRO A 210 -3.95 -16.65 -10.10
N THR A 211 -4.80 -17.31 -10.88
CA THR A 211 -6.16 -16.82 -11.13
C THR A 211 -7.07 -17.20 -9.95
N ASP A 212 -8.14 -16.43 -9.70
CA ASP A 212 -8.98 -16.61 -8.51
C ASP A 212 -9.68 -18.00 -8.45
N ASP A 213 -9.68 -18.75 -9.54
CA ASP A 213 -10.17 -20.13 -9.69
C ASP A 213 -9.13 -21.21 -9.34
N GLU A 214 -7.86 -20.84 -9.16
CA GLU A 214 -6.76 -21.78 -8.87
C GLU A 214 -6.43 -21.91 -7.36
N VAL A 215 -7.16 -21.20 -6.49
CA VAL A 215 -6.84 -21.00 -5.05
C VAL A 215 -8.01 -21.16 -4.10
#